data_AF-A0A836ZRP7-F1
#
_entry.id   AF-A0A836ZRP7-F1
#
_cell.length_a   1.000
_cell.length_b   1.000
_cell.length_c   1.000
_cell.angle_alpha   90.00
_cell.angle_beta   90.00
_cell.angle_gamma   90.00
#
_symmetry.space_group_name_H-M   'P 1'
#
loop_
_entity.id
_entity.type
_entity.pdbx_description
1 polymer ?
#
loop_
_entity_poly.entity_id
_entity_poly.type
_entity_poly.pdbx_seq_one_letter_code
_entity_poly.pdbx_strand_id
1 'polypeptide(L)'
;CIAQAQQPGMRDGRQAATPPQLAARGPQAAATDAQRCPQGTVPLQRIGIADLARHANLQAFLQSDSLTLAASRTSVSPAAVSDGHYYSTVYFDTGNAAVTGAGADINLWAPALRSSDEQQTISQVWIVGQSDTQQTQTLEVGWEAQPAAGWGNLPIVFIYSTQDGYAHTGCHNLDCADFVQTSNLQILGSRPSAGYSVARGKQTLMGVEFQRNTDGNWWLRIDGEWIGYYKATLYSGELGEGHAG
;
A
#
# COMPACT_ATOMS: atom_id res chain seq x y z
N CYS A 1 -14.86 0.51 -11.34
CA CYS A 1 -14.50 1.93 -11.56
C CYS A 1 -15.49 2.81 -10.82
N ILE A 2 -14.98 3.86 -10.20
CA ILE A 2 -15.74 4.97 -9.60
C ILE A 2 -15.15 6.29 -10.12
N ALA A 3 -15.92 7.38 -10.12
CA ALA A 3 -15.35 8.69 -10.50
C ALA A 3 -14.21 9.05 -9.53
N GLN A 4 -13.15 9.68 -10.03
CA GLN A 4 -11.99 10.02 -9.20
C GLN A 4 -12.38 10.87 -7.98
N ALA A 5 -13.37 11.75 -8.13
CA ALA A 5 -13.89 12.58 -7.04
C ALA A 5 -14.72 11.81 -5.98
N GLN A 6 -15.12 10.56 -6.26
CA GLN A 6 -15.93 9.75 -5.34
C GLN A 6 -15.08 8.89 -4.39
N GLN A 7 -13.78 8.76 -4.66
CA GLN A 7 -12.89 7.97 -3.80
C GLN A 7 -12.72 8.67 -2.44
N PRO A 8 -12.46 7.93 -1.35
CA PRO A 8 -12.38 8.51 -0.01
C PRO A 8 -11.39 9.68 0.09
N GLY A 9 -10.19 9.54 -0.50
CA GLY A 9 -9.14 10.55 -0.48
C GLY A 9 -9.45 11.86 -1.21
N MET A 10 -10.55 11.94 -1.97
CA MET A 10 -10.95 13.12 -2.77
C MET A 10 -12.27 13.76 -2.33
N ARG A 11 -12.87 13.28 -1.23
CA ARG A 11 -14.16 13.82 -0.73
C ARG A 11 -14.09 15.24 -0.19
N ASP A 12 -12.88 15.77 0.03
CA ASP A 12 -12.63 17.16 0.41
C ASP A 12 -12.77 18.15 -0.77
N GLY A 13 -13.03 17.66 -1.98
CA GLY A 13 -13.26 18.48 -3.17
C GLY A 13 -12.00 19.13 -3.75
N ARG A 14 -10.81 18.78 -3.26
CA ARG A 14 -9.54 19.29 -3.80
C ARG A 14 -9.23 18.67 -5.17
N GLN A 15 -8.42 19.37 -5.96
CA GLN A 15 -7.87 18.80 -7.18
C GLN A 15 -6.76 17.79 -6.85
N ALA A 16 -6.59 16.79 -7.71
CA ALA A 16 -5.50 15.83 -7.58
C ALA A 16 -4.16 16.56 -7.77
N ALA A 17 -3.17 16.22 -6.95
CA ALA A 17 -1.81 16.74 -7.10
C ALA A 17 -1.18 16.27 -8.41
N THR A 18 -0.05 16.88 -8.79
CA THR A 18 0.73 16.47 -9.98
C THR A 18 1.90 15.56 -9.56
N PRO A 19 2.17 14.46 -10.28
CA PRO A 19 3.28 13.58 -9.98
C PRO A 19 4.65 14.24 -10.24
N PRO A 20 5.72 13.76 -9.56
CA PRO A 20 7.08 14.17 -9.84
C PRO A 20 7.46 13.96 -11.31
N GLN A 21 8.25 14.89 -11.86
CA GLN A 21 8.85 14.75 -13.19
C GLN A 21 10.07 13.82 -13.08
N LEU A 22 9.91 12.56 -13.48
CA LEU A 22 11.02 11.61 -13.57
C LEU A 22 11.46 11.43 -15.03
N ALA A 23 12.74 11.20 -15.25
CA ALA A 23 13.23 10.69 -16.53
C ALA A 23 12.54 9.34 -16.83
N ALA A 24 12.01 9.18 -18.04
CA ALA A 24 11.38 7.94 -18.46
C ALA A 24 12.39 6.78 -18.35
N ARG A 25 12.05 5.71 -17.62
CA ARG A 25 12.68 4.41 -17.84
C ARG A 25 12.08 3.79 -19.09
N GLY A 26 12.84 2.87 -19.71
CA GLY A 26 12.56 2.25 -21.01
C GLY A 26 11.18 1.58 -21.14
N PRO A 27 10.92 0.90 -22.27
CA PRO A 27 9.56 0.54 -22.68
C PRO A 27 8.77 -0.16 -21.58
N GLN A 28 7.68 0.50 -21.18
CA GLN A 28 6.73 0.00 -20.19
C GLN A 28 6.02 -1.23 -20.74
N ALA A 29 5.83 -2.25 -19.90
CA ALA A 29 4.93 -3.34 -20.25
C ALA A 29 3.52 -2.75 -20.42
N ALA A 30 2.98 -2.83 -21.63
CA ALA A 30 1.63 -2.35 -21.89
C ALA A 30 0.64 -3.18 -21.04
N ALA A 31 -0.07 -2.51 -20.12
CA ALA A 31 -1.21 -3.11 -19.44
C ALA A 31 -2.20 -3.61 -20.51
N THR A 32 -2.68 -4.84 -20.36
CA THR A 32 -3.69 -5.40 -21.27
C THR A 32 -5.00 -4.62 -21.10
N ASP A 33 -5.69 -4.34 -22.21
CA ASP A 33 -6.91 -3.50 -22.26
C ASP A 33 -8.06 -4.00 -21.35
N ALA A 34 -7.98 -5.21 -20.82
CA ALA A 34 -9.05 -5.86 -20.07
C ALA A 34 -9.28 -5.33 -18.64
N GLN A 35 -8.44 -4.44 -18.10
CA GLN A 35 -8.56 -3.92 -16.73
C GLN A 35 -8.46 -2.40 -16.59
N ARG A 36 -8.62 -1.64 -17.69
CA ARG A 36 -8.56 -0.17 -17.68
C ARG A 36 -9.93 0.45 -17.38
N CYS A 37 -9.97 1.34 -16.40
CA CYS A 37 -11.12 2.20 -16.13
C CYS A 37 -11.18 3.38 -17.12
N PRO A 38 -12.38 3.91 -17.47
CA PRO A 38 -12.48 5.12 -18.29
C PRO A 38 -11.72 6.32 -17.72
N GLN A 39 -11.33 7.27 -18.58
CA GLN A 39 -10.71 8.52 -18.14
C GLN A 39 -11.58 9.26 -17.11
N GLY A 40 -10.95 9.86 -16.10
CA GLY A 40 -11.63 10.51 -14.97
C GLY A 40 -12.22 9.54 -13.93
N THR A 41 -11.95 8.23 -14.06
CA THR A 41 -12.37 7.21 -13.09
C THR A 41 -11.18 6.40 -12.62
N VAL A 42 -11.27 5.86 -11.40
CA VAL A 42 -10.27 4.96 -10.84
C VAL A 42 -10.87 3.59 -10.58
N PRO A 43 -10.10 2.50 -10.71
CA PRO A 43 -10.53 1.22 -10.21
C PRO A 43 -10.71 1.26 -8.70
N LEU A 44 -11.70 0.52 -8.22
CA LEU A 44 -11.95 0.30 -6.80
C LEU A 44 -12.45 -1.13 -6.68
N GLN A 45 -11.86 -1.91 -5.77
CA GLN A 45 -12.32 -3.25 -5.48
C GLN A 45 -13.75 -3.17 -4.95
N ARG A 46 -14.66 -3.92 -5.59
CA ARG A 46 -16.06 -3.96 -5.16
C ARG A 46 -16.22 -4.94 -4.02
N ILE A 47 -16.95 -4.52 -3.00
CA ILE A 47 -17.45 -5.41 -1.95
C ILE A 47 -18.63 -6.20 -2.53
N GLY A 48 -18.51 -7.53 -2.55
CA GLY A 48 -19.53 -8.42 -3.08
C GLY A 48 -20.65 -8.72 -2.09
N ILE A 49 -21.77 -9.26 -2.57
CA ILE A 49 -22.87 -9.71 -1.70
C ILE A 49 -22.40 -10.78 -0.71
N ALA A 50 -21.48 -11.66 -1.13
CA ALA A 50 -20.88 -12.66 -0.25
C ALA A 50 -20.09 -12.01 0.90
N ASP A 51 -19.38 -10.91 0.64
CA ASP A 51 -18.63 -10.18 1.66
C ASP A 51 -19.59 -9.52 2.68
N LEU A 52 -20.70 -8.96 2.19
CA LEU A 52 -21.76 -8.39 3.04
C LEU A 52 -22.46 -9.47 3.87
N ALA A 53 -22.71 -10.64 3.29
CA ALA A 53 -23.42 -11.75 3.93
C ALA A 53 -22.61 -12.46 5.02
N ARG A 54 -21.31 -12.15 5.18
CA ARG A 54 -20.52 -12.57 6.34
C ARG A 54 -20.96 -11.90 7.64
N HIS A 55 -21.75 -10.83 7.54
CA HIS A 55 -22.25 -10.07 8.68
C HIS A 55 -23.75 -10.24 8.82
N ALA A 56 -24.24 -10.23 10.07
CA ALA A 56 -25.64 -10.47 10.35
C ALA A 56 -26.58 -9.40 9.75
N ASN A 57 -26.09 -8.17 9.57
CA ASN A 57 -26.83 -7.06 8.96
C ASN A 57 -25.86 -5.96 8.48
N LEU A 58 -26.40 -4.97 7.76
CA LEU A 58 -25.62 -3.84 7.25
C LEU A 58 -24.94 -3.04 8.36
N GLN A 59 -25.60 -2.87 9.51
CA GLN A 59 -25.00 -2.13 10.62
C GLN A 59 -23.82 -2.88 11.21
N ALA A 60 -23.92 -4.20 11.39
CA ALA A 60 -22.82 -5.06 11.77
C ALA A 60 -21.71 -5.05 10.72
N PHE A 61 -22.01 -4.96 9.43
CA PHE A 61 -20.99 -4.80 8.38
C PHE A 61 -20.29 -3.44 8.43
N LEU A 62 -21.02 -2.34 8.63
CA LEU A 62 -20.47 -0.98 8.71
C LEU A 62 -19.74 -0.70 10.04
N GLN A 63 -20.08 -1.44 11.10
CA GLN A 63 -19.41 -1.41 12.40
C GLN A 63 -18.29 -2.43 12.50
N SER A 64 -18.41 -3.55 11.78
CA SER A 64 -17.25 -4.35 11.47
C SER A 64 -16.34 -3.42 10.69
N ASP A 65 -15.11 -3.44 11.09
CA ASP A 65 -14.02 -2.66 10.55
C ASP A 65 -13.69 -3.03 9.08
N SER A 66 -14.68 -3.36 8.24
CA SER A 66 -14.54 -3.66 6.82
C SER A 66 -14.26 -2.41 5.96
N LEU A 67 -14.30 -1.20 6.53
CA LEU A 67 -13.81 0.05 5.92
C LEU A 67 -12.60 0.64 6.65
N THR A 68 -12.24 0.05 7.78
CA THR A 68 -11.08 0.40 8.59
C THR A 68 -10.69 -0.91 9.22
N LEU A 69 -9.98 -1.81 8.53
CA LEU A 69 -9.55 -3.06 9.15
C LEU A 69 -8.81 -2.70 10.43
N ALA A 70 -9.51 -2.77 11.56
CA ALA A 70 -8.90 -2.94 12.84
C ALA A 70 -8.11 -4.23 12.68
N ALA A 71 -6.83 -4.03 12.36
CA ALA A 71 -5.80 -4.61 13.19
C ALA A 71 -6.42 -4.81 14.56
N SER A 72 -6.62 -6.07 14.92
CA SER A 72 -7.02 -6.41 16.27
C SER A 72 -6.24 -5.47 17.20
N ARG A 73 -6.92 -4.81 18.14
CA ARG A 73 -6.32 -3.86 19.10
C ARG A 73 -5.31 -4.54 20.05
N THR A 74 -4.64 -5.60 19.62
CA THR A 74 -3.26 -5.82 19.97
C THR A 74 -2.48 -4.62 19.46
N SER A 75 -2.14 -3.72 20.37
CA SER A 75 -1.00 -2.84 20.24
C SER A 75 0.10 -3.59 19.48
N VAL A 76 0.32 -3.24 18.21
CA VAL A 76 1.57 -3.60 17.56
C VAL A 76 2.57 -2.64 18.19
N SER A 77 3.04 -3.02 19.38
CA SER A 77 4.34 -2.54 19.84
C SER A 77 5.29 -2.71 18.66
N PRO A 78 6.19 -1.75 18.36
CA PRO A 78 7.22 -1.99 17.36
C PRO A 78 7.83 -3.33 17.73
N ALA A 79 7.64 -4.33 16.86
CA ALA A 79 7.83 -5.71 17.26
C ALA A 79 9.27 -5.80 17.78
N ALA A 80 9.43 -5.98 19.10
CA ALA A 80 10.65 -6.53 19.62
C ALA A 80 10.78 -7.85 18.87
N VAL A 81 11.76 -7.91 17.95
CA VAL A 81 12.00 -8.97 16.96
C VAL A 81 11.24 -10.22 17.36
N SER A 82 10.00 -10.36 16.87
CA SER A 82 9.27 -11.58 17.15
C SER A 82 9.96 -12.66 16.34
N ASP A 83 10.07 -13.84 16.92
CA ASP A 83 10.84 -14.98 16.42
C ASP A 83 10.24 -15.61 15.13
N GLY A 84 9.65 -14.80 14.24
CA GLY A 84 8.91 -15.24 13.05
C GLY A 84 8.85 -14.28 11.85
N HIS A 85 9.14 -12.98 11.99
CA HIS A 85 9.20 -12.05 10.84
C HIS A 85 10.63 -11.65 10.52
N TYR A 86 11.12 -12.06 9.35
CA TYR A 86 12.43 -11.67 8.84
C TYR A 86 12.28 -10.43 7.95
N TYR A 87 12.97 -9.35 8.31
CA TYR A 87 13.09 -8.14 7.50
C TYR A 87 14.55 -7.79 7.28
N SER A 88 14.82 -7.02 6.23
CA SER A 88 16.12 -6.41 5.98
C SER A 88 15.95 -4.90 5.93
N THR A 89 16.72 -4.19 6.75
CA THR A 89 16.77 -2.71 6.71
C THR A 89 18.04 -2.27 6.01
N VAL A 90 17.91 -1.29 5.12
CA VAL A 90 19.04 -0.60 4.50
C VAL A 90 19.04 0.84 4.97
N TYR A 91 20.17 1.28 5.51
CA TYR A 91 20.40 2.68 5.88
C TYR A 91 21.38 3.30 4.90
N PHE A 92 21.07 4.51 4.45
CA PHE A 92 21.98 5.31 3.63
C PHE A 92 22.37 6.56 4.44
N ASP A 93 23.66 6.79 4.61
CA ASP A 93 24.16 8.09 5.08
C ASP A 93 24.04 9.08 3.91
N THR A 94 23.08 9.98 4.02
CA THR A 94 22.82 11.00 3.02
C THR A 94 23.53 12.33 3.32
N GLY A 95 24.39 12.39 4.35
CA GLY A 95 25.05 13.63 4.75
C GLY A 95 24.08 14.74 5.12
N ASN A 96 22.98 14.39 5.80
CA ASN A 96 21.82 15.25 6.11
C ASN A 96 20.98 15.69 4.90
N ALA A 97 21.21 15.13 3.70
CA ALA A 97 20.31 15.37 2.58
C ALA A 97 19.00 14.60 2.78
N ALA A 98 17.87 15.26 2.55
CA ALA A 98 16.57 14.62 2.65
C ALA A 98 16.43 13.48 1.62
N VAL A 99 15.95 12.32 2.08
CA VAL A 99 15.56 11.22 1.19
C VAL A 99 14.26 11.62 0.49
N THR A 100 14.33 11.90 -0.80
CA THR A 100 13.14 12.31 -1.58
C THR A 100 12.44 11.14 -2.26
N GLY A 101 12.95 9.91 -2.13
CA GLY A 101 12.35 8.73 -2.72
C GLY A 101 13.16 7.46 -2.49
N ALA A 102 12.52 6.31 -2.64
CA ALA A 102 13.16 4.99 -2.66
C ALA A 102 12.33 4.03 -3.52
N GLY A 103 12.92 2.92 -3.95
CA GLY A 103 12.22 1.91 -4.71
C GLY A 103 12.96 0.58 -4.76
N ALA A 104 12.25 -0.47 -5.15
CA ALA A 104 12.78 -1.82 -5.29
C ALA A 104 11.99 -2.60 -6.35
N ASP A 105 12.63 -3.66 -6.88
CA ASP A 105 11.91 -4.70 -7.62
C ASP A 105 11.57 -5.83 -6.66
N ILE A 106 10.28 -6.06 -6.42
CA ILE A 106 9.77 -7.10 -5.53
C ILE A 106 9.37 -8.32 -6.35
N ASN A 107 9.90 -9.49 -6.00
CA ASN A 107 9.49 -10.75 -6.64
C ASN A 107 8.13 -11.21 -6.12
N LEU A 108 7.18 -11.48 -7.01
CA LEU A 108 5.81 -11.83 -6.69
C LEU A 108 5.65 -13.34 -6.51
N TRP A 109 5.43 -13.79 -5.28
CA TRP A 109 5.19 -15.20 -4.98
C TRP A 109 3.80 -15.43 -4.39
N ALA A 110 3.32 -16.67 -4.48
CA ALA A 110 2.11 -17.13 -3.80
C ALA A 110 2.43 -18.35 -2.93
N PRO A 111 3.22 -18.19 -1.85
CA PRO A 111 3.54 -19.30 -0.97
C PRO A 111 2.28 -19.74 -0.20
N ALA A 112 2.16 -21.05 0.04
CA ALA A 112 1.12 -21.58 0.91
C ALA A 112 1.53 -21.40 2.37
N LEU A 113 0.60 -20.89 3.19
CA LEU A 113 0.73 -20.92 4.65
C LEU A 113 0.61 -22.37 5.11
N ARG A 114 1.59 -22.85 5.88
CA ARG A 114 1.83 -24.27 6.17
C ARG A 114 1.10 -24.77 7.42
N SER A 115 0.66 -23.87 8.29
CA SER A 115 -0.05 -24.21 9.53
C SER A 115 -1.09 -23.15 9.87
N SER A 116 -1.94 -23.43 10.85
CA SER A 116 -2.86 -22.45 11.44
C SER A 116 -2.16 -21.29 12.15
N ASP A 117 -0.87 -21.48 12.48
CA ASP A 117 -0.07 -20.49 13.22
C ASP A 117 0.61 -19.50 12.26
N GLU A 118 0.77 -19.86 10.98
CA GLU A 118 1.19 -18.95 9.92
C GLU A 118 0.00 -18.12 9.43
N GLN A 119 -0.13 -16.89 9.93
CA GLN A 119 -1.31 -16.04 9.68
C GLN A 119 -1.12 -15.02 8.55
N GLN A 120 0.13 -14.74 8.17
CA GLN A 120 0.46 -13.77 7.13
C GLN A 120 1.73 -14.17 6.38
N THR A 121 1.78 -13.87 5.08
CA THR A 121 3.00 -13.82 4.29
C THR A 121 3.03 -12.49 3.55
N ILE A 122 4.18 -11.82 3.55
CA ILE A 122 4.30 -10.46 3.05
C ILE A 122 5.69 -10.21 2.46
N SER A 123 5.74 -9.40 1.42
CA SER A 123 6.97 -8.85 0.87
C SER A 123 6.71 -7.42 0.40
N GLN A 124 7.47 -6.47 0.94
CA GLN A 124 7.18 -5.05 0.82
C GLN A 124 8.42 -4.18 0.91
N VAL A 125 8.27 -2.92 0.51
CA VAL A 125 9.15 -1.81 0.88
C VAL A 125 8.35 -0.84 1.75
N TRP A 126 9.03 -0.27 2.75
CA TRP A 126 8.50 0.86 3.51
C TRP A 126 9.40 2.10 3.37
N ILE A 127 8.80 3.28 3.46
CA ILE A 127 9.48 4.52 3.87
C ILE A 127 9.06 4.77 5.31
N VAL A 128 10.03 5.00 6.20
CA VAL A 128 9.80 5.19 7.64
C VAL A 128 10.31 6.55 8.06
N GLY A 129 9.63 7.18 9.01
CA GLY A 129 10.06 8.40 9.68
C GLY A 129 9.47 8.49 11.08
N GLN A 130 9.69 9.63 11.74
CA GLN A 130 9.07 9.95 13.02
C GLN A 130 8.16 11.17 12.91
N SER A 131 7.04 11.12 13.59
CA SER A 131 6.16 12.27 13.80
C SER A 131 6.81 13.30 14.72
N ASP A 132 6.24 14.51 14.79
CA ASP A 132 6.61 15.53 15.79
C ASP A 132 6.51 15.05 17.25
N THR A 133 5.72 13.98 17.49
CA THR A 133 5.54 13.34 18.80
C THR A 133 6.35 12.05 18.94
N GLN A 134 7.37 11.87 18.08
CA GLN A 134 8.28 10.71 18.06
C GLN A 134 7.57 9.37 17.87
N GLN A 135 6.39 9.36 17.25
CA GLN A 135 5.71 8.13 16.83
C GLN A 135 6.22 7.72 15.45
N THR A 136 6.36 6.41 15.23
CA THR A 136 6.76 5.89 13.90
C THR A 136 5.68 6.21 12.88
N GLN A 137 6.07 6.62 11.68
CA GLN A 137 5.15 6.81 10.55
C GLN A 137 5.66 6.04 9.35
N THR A 138 4.77 5.42 8.59
CA THR A 138 5.17 4.58 7.45
C THR A 138 4.31 4.79 6.20
N LEU A 139 4.96 4.60 5.06
CA LEU A 139 4.35 4.37 3.75
C LEU A 139 4.82 3.02 3.24
N GLU A 140 3.90 2.15 2.86
CA GLU A 140 4.23 0.76 2.55
C GLU A 140 3.57 0.33 1.25
N VAL A 141 4.30 -0.47 0.46
CA VAL A 141 3.79 -1.08 -0.76
C VAL A 141 4.42 -2.45 -0.94
N GLY A 142 3.62 -3.42 -1.36
CA GLY A 142 4.10 -4.77 -1.55
C GLY A 142 3.00 -5.72 -1.99
N TRP A 143 3.23 -6.99 -1.72
CA TRP A 143 2.20 -8.02 -1.78
C TRP A 143 2.07 -8.73 -0.45
N GLU A 144 0.85 -9.14 -0.12
CA GLU A 144 0.59 -9.92 1.09
C GLU A 144 -0.55 -10.92 0.90
N ALA A 145 -0.52 -12.00 1.65
CA ALA A 145 -1.68 -12.84 1.91
C ALA A 145 -1.90 -12.98 3.42
N GLN A 146 -3.12 -12.66 3.84
CA GLN A 146 -3.58 -12.77 5.22
C GLN A 146 -5.00 -13.34 5.22
N PRO A 147 -5.19 -14.66 5.40
CA PRO A 147 -6.51 -15.29 5.29
C PRO A 147 -7.56 -14.70 6.24
N ALA A 148 -7.13 -14.30 7.45
CA ALA A 148 -8.01 -13.67 8.44
C ALA A 148 -8.57 -12.31 7.99
N ALA A 149 -7.90 -11.62 7.05
CA ALA A 149 -8.38 -10.36 6.47
C ALA A 149 -9.50 -10.56 5.44
N GLY A 150 -9.78 -11.81 5.03
CA GLY A 150 -10.91 -12.13 4.15
C GLY A 150 -10.72 -11.79 2.67
N TRP A 151 -9.49 -11.47 2.25
CA TRP A 151 -9.13 -11.19 0.84
C TRP A 151 -8.96 -12.45 -0.03
N GLY A 152 -9.12 -13.62 0.58
CA GLY A 152 -8.90 -14.93 -0.03
C GLY A 152 -7.51 -15.51 0.27
N ASN A 153 -7.17 -16.59 -0.42
CA ASN A 153 -5.99 -17.42 -0.12
C ASN A 153 -4.79 -17.15 -1.04
N LEU A 154 -4.87 -16.14 -1.90
CA LEU A 154 -3.80 -15.77 -2.83
C LEU A 154 -3.37 -14.34 -2.53
N PRO A 155 -2.06 -14.03 -2.64
CA PRO A 155 -1.59 -12.69 -2.35
C PRO A 155 -2.22 -11.61 -3.21
N ILE A 156 -2.36 -10.43 -2.62
CA ILE A 156 -2.83 -9.22 -3.30
C ILE A 156 -1.73 -8.17 -3.26
N VAL A 157 -1.68 -7.31 -4.27
CA VAL A 157 -0.89 -6.08 -4.20
C VAL A 157 -1.60 -5.12 -3.27
N PHE A 158 -0.87 -4.60 -2.27
CA PHE A 158 -1.41 -3.70 -1.27
C PHE A 158 -0.55 -2.45 -1.13
N ILE A 159 -1.18 -1.41 -0.60
CA ILE A 159 -0.50 -0.27 0.02
C ILE A 159 -0.99 -0.15 1.46
N TYR A 160 -0.14 0.36 2.33
CA TYR A 160 -0.49 0.64 3.73
C TYR A 160 0.16 1.94 4.21
N SER A 161 -0.51 2.62 5.14
CA SER A 161 0.07 3.75 5.87
C SER A 161 -0.35 3.76 7.34
N THR A 162 0.55 4.21 8.20
CA THR A 162 0.26 4.61 9.58
C THR A 162 1.00 5.90 9.92
N GLN A 163 0.40 6.72 10.77
CA GLN A 163 0.94 8.00 11.24
C GLN A 163 1.27 8.00 12.74
N ASP A 164 0.98 6.91 13.45
CA ASP A 164 1.14 6.81 14.91
C ASP A 164 1.71 5.46 15.38
N GLY A 165 2.52 4.82 14.55
CA GLY A 165 3.22 3.60 14.90
C GLY A 165 2.27 2.43 15.11
N TYR A 166 1.25 2.31 14.26
CA TYR A 166 0.26 1.24 14.29
C TYR A 166 -0.59 1.21 15.57
N ALA A 167 -0.62 2.30 16.33
CA ALA A 167 -1.35 2.35 17.61
C ALA A 167 -2.85 2.55 17.41
N HIS A 168 -3.24 3.55 16.59
CA HIS A 168 -4.63 3.87 16.30
C HIS A 168 -4.88 4.20 14.82
N THR A 169 -3.82 4.51 14.07
CA THR A 169 -3.87 4.77 12.64
C THR A 169 -3.34 3.59 11.85
N GLY A 170 -3.84 3.42 10.64
CA GLY A 170 -3.58 2.25 9.83
C GLY A 170 -4.60 2.13 8.72
N CYS A 171 -4.15 2.01 7.48
CA CYS A 171 -5.07 1.96 6.35
C CYS A 171 -4.51 1.19 5.18
N HIS A 172 -5.23 0.15 4.76
CA HIS A 172 -4.95 -0.56 3.53
C HIS A 172 -5.65 0.13 2.34
N ASN A 173 -4.97 0.15 1.19
CA ASN A 173 -5.55 0.44 -0.12
C ASN A 173 -6.38 1.74 -0.14
N LEU A 174 -7.63 1.65 -0.59
CA LEU A 174 -8.60 2.75 -0.63
C LEU A 174 -9.71 2.56 0.41
N ASP A 175 -9.43 1.82 1.49
CA ASP A 175 -10.42 1.54 2.54
C ASP A 175 -10.72 2.82 3.34
N CYS A 176 -9.71 3.69 3.51
CA CYS A 176 -9.81 5.02 4.10
C CYS A 176 -9.39 6.14 3.11
N ALA A 177 -9.26 7.36 3.63
CA ALA A 177 -8.95 8.57 2.84
C ALA A 177 -7.44 8.94 2.77
N ASP A 178 -6.54 8.07 3.24
CA ASP A 178 -5.10 8.35 3.28
C ASP A 178 -4.47 8.42 1.88
N PHE A 179 -4.94 7.59 0.94
CA PHE A 179 -4.40 7.54 -0.41
C PHE A 179 -5.36 8.15 -1.45
N VAL A 180 -4.78 8.91 -2.38
CA VAL A 180 -5.46 9.41 -3.57
C VAL A 180 -4.94 8.66 -4.78
N GLN A 181 -5.75 7.74 -5.30
CA GLN A 181 -5.48 7.09 -6.57
C GLN A 181 -5.81 8.03 -7.75
N THR A 182 -4.92 8.02 -8.74
CA THR A 182 -5.04 8.82 -9.97
C THR A 182 -4.99 7.94 -11.23
N SER A 183 -4.24 6.83 -11.17
CA SER A 183 -4.21 5.83 -12.24
C SER A 183 -5.57 5.16 -12.45
N ASN A 184 -5.91 4.95 -13.71
CA ASN A 184 -7.06 4.17 -14.13
C ASN A 184 -6.72 2.72 -14.54
N LEU A 185 -5.49 2.25 -14.28
CA LEU A 185 -5.00 0.93 -14.71
C LEU A 185 -4.88 -0.07 -13.57
N GLN A 186 -4.26 0.33 -12.46
CA GLN A 186 -3.93 -0.62 -11.39
C GLN A 186 -5.02 -0.71 -10.33
N ILE A 187 -5.44 -1.94 -10.02
CA ILE A 187 -6.42 -2.21 -8.98
C ILE A 187 -5.65 -2.61 -7.70
N LEU A 188 -5.56 -1.69 -6.74
CA LEU A 188 -5.07 -2.01 -5.39
C LEU A 188 -6.02 -3.00 -4.69
N GLY A 189 -5.48 -3.82 -3.79
CA GLY A 189 -6.26 -4.85 -3.10
C GLY A 189 -6.55 -6.09 -3.95
N SER A 190 -5.90 -6.22 -5.11
CA SER A 190 -6.18 -7.30 -6.07
C SER A 190 -4.94 -8.13 -6.40
N ARG A 191 -5.17 -9.30 -6.99
CA ARG A 191 -4.08 -10.18 -7.44
C ARG A 191 -3.27 -9.49 -8.54
N PRO A 192 -1.94 -9.66 -8.56
CA PRO A 192 -1.10 -9.06 -9.59
C PRO A 192 -1.51 -9.56 -10.99
N SER A 193 -1.76 -8.62 -11.89
CA SER A 193 -2.20 -8.91 -13.27
C SER A 193 -1.17 -9.72 -14.08
N ALA A 194 0.12 -9.55 -13.76
CA ALA A 194 1.23 -10.29 -14.37
C ALA A 194 1.36 -11.74 -13.87
N GLY A 195 0.58 -12.13 -12.85
CA GLY A 195 0.63 -13.43 -12.17
C GLY A 195 1.80 -13.57 -11.20
N TYR A 196 2.01 -14.79 -10.70
CA TYR A 196 3.08 -15.10 -9.74
C TYR A 196 4.28 -15.80 -10.38
N SER A 197 5.40 -15.76 -9.69
CA SER A 197 6.61 -16.50 -9.98
C SER A 197 6.42 -18.00 -9.80
N VAL A 198 7.21 -18.77 -10.55
CA VAL A 198 7.25 -20.24 -10.53
C VAL A 198 8.65 -20.69 -10.14
N ALA A 199 8.74 -21.65 -9.21
CA ALA A 199 10.02 -22.22 -8.80
C ALA A 199 10.77 -22.80 -10.00
N ARG A 200 12.02 -22.36 -10.19
CA ARG A 200 12.87 -22.73 -11.36
C ARG A 200 12.23 -22.41 -12.72
N GLY A 201 11.31 -21.46 -12.76
CA GLY A 201 10.59 -21.04 -13.97
C GLY A 201 10.51 -19.52 -14.07
N LYS A 202 9.45 -19.04 -14.73
CA LYS A 202 9.16 -17.61 -14.90
C LYS A 202 9.24 -16.89 -13.55
N GLN A 203 10.04 -15.84 -13.49
CA GLN A 203 10.04 -14.88 -12.38
C GLN A 203 9.22 -13.66 -12.80
N THR A 204 8.31 -13.24 -11.94
CA THR A 204 7.51 -12.04 -12.12
C THR A 204 7.93 -11.04 -11.04
N LEU A 205 8.43 -9.89 -11.47
CA LEU A 205 8.83 -8.78 -10.60
C LEU A 205 7.78 -7.67 -10.68
N MET A 206 7.62 -6.95 -9.58
CA MET A 206 6.85 -5.72 -9.46
C MET A 206 7.80 -4.60 -9.04
N GLY A 207 8.04 -3.64 -9.92
CA GLY A 207 8.85 -2.47 -9.61
C GLY A 207 8.03 -1.46 -8.83
N VAL A 208 8.46 -1.08 -7.63
CA VAL A 208 7.79 -0.09 -6.78
C VAL A 208 8.71 1.08 -6.48
N GLU A 209 8.19 2.29 -6.51
CA GLU A 209 8.94 3.50 -6.19
C GLU A 209 8.05 4.50 -5.44
N PHE A 210 8.52 4.99 -4.30
CA PHE A 210 7.99 6.19 -3.66
C PHE A 210 8.84 7.40 -4.03
N GLN A 211 8.19 8.53 -4.33
CA GLN A 211 8.84 9.79 -4.65
C GLN A 211 8.05 10.98 -4.08
N ARG A 212 8.73 11.87 -3.36
CA ARG A 212 8.12 13.09 -2.83
C ARG A 212 8.11 14.16 -3.91
N ASN A 213 6.95 14.78 -4.14
CA ASN A 213 6.84 15.93 -5.04
C ASN A 213 7.19 17.25 -4.32
N THR A 214 7.21 18.36 -5.07
CA THR A 214 7.53 19.70 -4.53
C THR A 214 6.52 20.22 -3.50
N ASP A 215 5.30 19.71 -3.53
CA ASP A 215 4.25 20.04 -2.55
C ASP A 215 4.33 19.16 -1.29
N GLY A 216 5.34 18.30 -1.22
CA GLY A 216 5.57 17.37 -0.11
C GLY A 216 4.74 16.08 -0.14
N ASN A 217 3.90 15.89 -1.15
CA ASN A 217 3.09 14.67 -1.30
C ASN A 217 3.97 13.49 -1.71
N TRP A 218 3.70 12.32 -1.13
CA TRP A 218 4.43 11.09 -1.44
C TRP A 218 3.71 10.28 -2.51
N TRP A 219 4.27 10.27 -3.71
CA TRP A 219 3.74 9.56 -4.87
C TRP A 219 4.24 8.14 -4.94
N LEU A 220 3.33 7.22 -5.26
CA LEU A 220 3.64 5.83 -5.53
C LEU A 220 3.64 5.56 -7.04
N ARG A 221 4.72 4.96 -7.52
CA ARG A 221 4.86 4.40 -8.86
C ARG A 221 4.93 2.88 -8.78
N ILE A 222 4.17 2.18 -9.63
CA ILE A 222 4.26 0.73 -9.81
C ILE A 222 4.48 0.44 -11.29
N ASP A 223 5.49 -0.35 -11.62
CA ASP A 223 5.86 -0.76 -12.99
C ASP A 223 5.96 0.42 -13.99
N GLY A 224 6.45 1.56 -13.49
CA GLY A 224 6.63 2.79 -14.28
C GLY A 224 5.40 3.69 -14.38
N GLU A 225 4.26 3.30 -13.80
CA GLU A 225 3.01 4.07 -13.77
C GLU A 225 2.80 4.75 -12.42
N TRP A 226 2.47 6.04 -12.44
CA TRP A 226 2.05 6.77 -11.24
C TRP A 226 0.66 6.30 -10.81
N ILE A 227 0.59 5.62 -9.68
CA ILE A 227 -0.66 5.06 -9.16
C ILE A 227 -1.46 6.14 -8.45
N GLY A 228 -0.79 6.92 -7.61
CA GLY A 228 -1.43 7.90 -6.74
C GLY A 228 -0.45 8.44 -5.70
N TYR A 229 -0.98 9.09 -4.68
CA TYR A 229 -0.16 9.71 -3.64
C TYR A 229 -0.83 9.74 -2.27
N TYR A 230 0.02 9.79 -1.25
CA TYR A 230 -0.35 10.19 0.11
C TYR A 230 -0.16 11.69 0.28
N LYS A 231 -1.16 12.34 0.89
CA LYS A 231 -1.10 13.80 1.14
C LYS A 231 -0.02 14.12 2.16
N ALA A 232 0.76 15.18 1.92
CA ALA A 232 1.76 15.67 2.86
C ALA A 232 1.18 15.90 4.27
N THR A 233 -0.05 16.42 4.33
CA THR A 233 -0.75 16.74 5.58
C THR A 233 -1.12 15.54 6.46
N LEU A 234 -0.91 14.31 5.99
CA LEU A 234 -1.08 13.11 6.82
C LEU A 234 0.08 12.95 7.81
N TYR A 235 1.27 13.40 7.43
CA TYR A 235 2.50 13.22 8.20
C TYR A 235 2.88 14.53 8.87
N SER A 236 3.07 14.50 10.18
CA SER A 236 3.48 15.67 10.94
C SER A 236 4.99 15.84 10.98
N GLY A 237 5.76 14.74 10.88
CA GLY A 237 7.21 14.78 10.75
C GLY A 237 7.70 14.31 9.38
N GLU A 238 9.03 14.26 9.21
CA GLU A 238 9.65 13.89 7.95
C GLU A 238 9.81 12.37 7.81
N LEU A 239 9.28 11.86 6.69
CA LEU A 239 9.48 10.49 6.26
C LEU A 239 10.85 10.36 5.56
N GLY A 240 11.53 9.24 5.76
CA GLY A 240 12.87 9.01 5.21
C GLY A 240 14.01 9.52 6.09
N GLU A 241 13.71 10.00 7.30
CA GLU A 241 14.71 10.29 8.33
C GLU A 241 14.89 9.06 9.24
N GLY A 242 16.03 8.37 9.08
CA GLY A 242 16.44 7.29 9.96
C GLY A 242 17.56 7.74 10.87
N HIS A 243 17.37 7.66 12.19
CA HIS A 243 18.49 7.75 13.13
C HIS A 243 19.09 6.35 13.32
N ALA A 244 20.40 6.22 13.06
CA ALA A 244 21.15 5.05 13.53
C ALA A 244 21.25 5.14 15.06
N GLY A 245 20.51 4.29 15.75
CA GLY A 245 20.67 4.05 17.18
C GLY A 245 21.89 3.19 17.47
#